data_AF-A0A967GZ10-F1
#
_entry.id   AF-A0A967GZ10-F1
#
_cell.length_a   1.000
_cell.length_b   1.000
_cell.length_c   1.000
_cell.angle_alpha   90.00
_cell.angle_beta   90.00
_cell.angle_gamma   90.00
#
_symmetry.space_group_name_H-M   'P 1'
#
loop_
_entity.id
_entity.type
_entity.pdbx_description
1 polymer ?
#
loop_
_entity_poly.entity_id
_entity_poly.type
_entity_poly.pdbx_seq_one_letter_code
_entity_poly.pdbx_strand_id
1 'polypeptide(L)'
;QRSFALPDLEPPELVSLSPPDGASGVSLLTRIVASFTEPLLAETVVSDNVRLVRVSDELSVPVNVELGGEGDVVTLIPQDPLDVLTDYRVELDAGLTDAAGNPLQEPITATFTTSDFSILTPPEGTPFVEGTALQLTVGGDDLGPVEVVRYMVDDVVLGT
;
A
#
# COMPACT_ATOMS: atom_id res chain seq x y z
N GLN A 1 -18.65 39.94 22.30
CA GLN A 1 -19.32 38.66 22.61
C GLN A 1 -18.23 37.63 22.85
N ARG A 2 -18.36 36.78 23.88
CA ARG A 2 -17.50 35.59 24.03
C ARG A 2 -18.34 34.42 23.56
N SER A 3 -17.96 33.83 22.43
CA SER A 3 -18.51 32.54 22.01
C SER A 3 -17.78 31.45 22.78
N PHE A 4 -18.50 30.47 23.31
CA PHE A 4 -17.95 29.23 23.85
C PHE A 4 -18.46 28.12 22.95
N ALA A 5 -17.54 27.42 22.27
CA ALA A 5 -17.82 26.14 21.63
C ALA A 5 -17.45 25.02 22.60
N LEU A 6 -18.19 23.91 22.58
CA LEU A 6 -17.77 22.71 23.29
C LEU A 6 -16.52 22.14 22.60
N PRO A 7 -15.57 21.55 23.36
CA PRO A 7 -14.44 20.85 22.76
C PRO A 7 -14.97 19.66 21.95
N ASP A 8 -14.27 19.38 20.85
CA ASP A 8 -14.49 18.16 20.08
C ASP A 8 -13.91 16.95 20.83
N LEU A 9 -14.66 15.85 20.87
CA LEU A 9 -14.32 14.62 21.58
C LEU A 9 -14.56 13.37 20.72
N GLU A 10 -14.94 13.55 19.45
CA GLU A 10 -15.12 12.43 18.52
C GLU A 10 -13.73 12.00 18.01
N PRO A 11 -13.37 10.71 18.11
CA PRO A 11 -12.10 10.24 17.57
C PRO A 11 -12.22 9.98 16.06
N PRO A 12 -11.09 10.08 15.32
CA PRO A 12 -11.08 9.63 13.94
C PRO A 12 -11.33 8.12 13.85
N GLU A 13 -12.17 7.71 12.91
CA GLU A 13 -12.49 6.30 12.63
C GLU A 13 -12.11 5.93 11.20
N LEU A 14 -11.65 4.69 11.00
CA LEU A 14 -11.34 4.19 9.67
C LEU A 14 -12.64 3.94 8.88
N VAL A 15 -12.78 4.62 7.76
CA VAL A 15 -13.88 4.43 6.81
C VAL A 15 -13.56 3.33 5.81
N SER A 16 -12.33 3.32 5.28
CA SER A 16 -11.91 2.32 4.30
C SER A 16 -10.39 2.15 4.29
N LEU A 17 -9.96 0.95 3.89
CA LEU A 17 -8.56 0.64 3.62
C LEU A 17 -8.48 -0.12 2.30
N SER A 18 -7.53 0.30 1.46
CA SER A 18 -7.19 -0.38 0.21
C SER A 18 -5.68 -0.62 0.17
N PRO A 19 -5.21 -1.87 0.03
CA PRO A 19 -5.99 -3.11 -0.04
C PRO A 19 -6.82 -3.36 1.24
N PRO A 20 -8.01 -3.98 1.13
CA PRO A 20 -8.77 -4.37 2.31
C PRO A 20 -8.05 -5.47 3.08
N ASP A 21 -8.38 -5.61 4.37
CA ASP A 21 -7.80 -6.65 5.21
C ASP A 21 -8.09 -8.06 4.65
N GLY A 22 -7.06 -8.89 4.60
CA GLY A 22 -7.06 -10.23 4.02
C GLY A 22 -7.03 -10.28 2.49
N ALA A 23 -6.79 -9.15 1.79
CA ALA A 23 -6.68 -9.14 0.33
C ALA A 23 -5.52 -10.01 -0.16
N SER A 24 -5.71 -10.69 -1.29
CA SER A 24 -4.67 -11.49 -1.95
C SER A 24 -4.52 -11.11 -3.42
N GLY A 25 -3.40 -11.48 -4.03
CA GLY A 25 -3.11 -11.11 -5.42
C GLY A 25 -2.88 -9.62 -5.61
N VAL A 26 -2.45 -8.93 -4.56
CA VAL A 26 -2.21 -7.48 -4.57
C VAL A 26 -0.98 -7.16 -5.41
N SER A 27 -1.07 -6.12 -6.24
CA SER A 27 0.06 -5.66 -7.07
C SER A 27 1.29 -5.33 -6.23
N LEU A 28 2.48 -5.68 -6.72
CA LEU A 28 3.75 -5.32 -6.07
C LEU A 28 3.99 -3.79 -6.04
N LEU A 29 3.29 -3.04 -6.89
CA LEU A 29 3.35 -1.58 -6.97
C LEU A 29 2.15 -0.92 -6.26
N THR A 30 1.43 -1.67 -5.42
CA THR A 30 0.25 -1.15 -4.74
C THR A 30 0.61 0.06 -3.88
N ARG A 31 -0.32 1.01 -3.83
CA ARG A 31 -0.36 2.00 -2.76
C ARG A 31 -1.33 1.49 -1.70
N ILE A 32 -1.05 1.81 -0.44
CA ILE A 32 -1.98 1.56 0.66
C ILE A 32 -2.69 2.88 0.94
N VAL A 33 -4.01 2.90 0.90
CA VAL A 33 -4.84 4.10 1.10
C VAL A 33 -5.82 3.84 2.22
N ALA A 34 -5.72 4.63 3.29
CA ALA A 34 -6.64 4.64 4.42
C ALA A 34 -7.44 5.95 4.42
N SER A 35 -8.76 5.89 4.49
CA SER A 35 -9.63 7.06 4.63
C SER A 35 -10.29 7.07 6.00
N PHE A 36 -10.42 8.25 6.60
CA PHE A 36 -10.97 8.44 7.95
C PHE A 36 -12.28 9.24 7.91
N THR A 37 -13.02 9.21 9.02
CA THR A 37 -14.27 9.97 9.20
C THR A 37 -14.05 11.48 9.27
N GLU A 38 -12.84 11.90 9.65
CA GLU A 38 -12.47 13.30 9.83
C GLU A 38 -10.97 13.54 9.51
N PRO A 39 -10.56 14.81 9.34
CA PRO A 39 -9.18 15.16 9.10
C PRO A 39 -8.26 14.82 10.27
N LEU A 40 -7.14 14.18 9.97
CA LEU A 40 -6.05 13.92 10.90
C LEU A 40 -5.15 15.15 11.04
N LEU A 41 -4.54 15.27 12.22
CA LEU A 41 -3.49 16.23 12.47
C LEU A 41 -2.19 15.78 11.81
N ALA A 42 -1.76 16.52 10.79
CA ALA A 42 -0.64 16.16 9.93
C ALA A 42 0.67 15.86 10.67
N GLU A 43 0.92 16.49 11.84
CA GLU A 43 2.13 16.24 12.64
C GLU A 43 2.15 14.85 13.31
N THR A 44 1.00 14.18 13.40
CA THR A 44 0.88 12.82 13.91
C THR A 44 0.97 11.76 12.82
N VAL A 45 0.84 12.16 11.54
CA VAL A 45 0.93 11.28 10.37
C VAL A 45 2.41 11.08 10.01
N VAL A 46 3.12 10.35 10.86
CA VAL A 46 4.56 10.07 10.77
C VAL A 46 4.83 8.57 10.72
N SER A 47 6.05 8.19 10.32
CA SER A 47 6.47 6.78 10.16
C SER A 47 6.35 5.94 11.43
N ASP A 48 6.31 6.55 12.61
CA ASP A 48 6.14 5.81 13.86
C ASP A 48 4.69 5.36 14.06
N ASN A 49 3.74 6.16 13.56
CA ASN A 49 2.30 5.88 13.68
C ASN A 49 1.71 5.22 12.43
N VAL A 50 2.40 5.29 11.29
CA VAL A 50 1.93 4.77 10.00
C VAL A 50 3.02 3.91 9.39
N ARG A 51 2.83 2.59 9.42
CA ARG A 51 3.86 1.61 9.04
C ARG A 51 3.31 0.57 8.08
N LEU A 52 4.21 0.08 7.23
CA LEU A 52 4.06 -1.14 6.46
C LEU A 52 5.16 -2.11 6.91
N VAL A 53 4.80 -3.34 7.23
CA VAL A 53 5.71 -4.35 7.78
C VAL A 53 5.59 -5.64 6.97
N ARG A 54 6.71 -6.30 6.69
CA ARG A 54 6.72 -7.65 6.14
C ARG A 54 6.51 -8.66 7.26
N VAL A 55 5.50 -9.51 7.15
CA VAL A 55 5.06 -10.38 8.25
C VAL A 55 6.08 -11.47 8.59
N SER A 56 6.80 -11.99 7.60
CA SER A 56 7.71 -13.12 7.79
C SER A 56 8.86 -12.83 8.76
N ASP A 57 9.33 -11.59 8.81
CA ASP A 57 10.51 -11.19 9.58
C ASP A 57 10.32 -9.88 10.35
N GLU A 58 9.10 -9.34 10.36
CA GLU A 58 8.70 -8.12 11.07
C GLU A 58 9.55 -6.89 10.69
N LEU A 59 10.16 -6.90 9.50
CA LEU A 59 10.92 -5.75 9.01
C LEU A 59 10.00 -4.68 8.45
N SER A 60 10.24 -3.42 8.86
CA SER A 60 9.59 -2.26 8.28
C SER A 60 9.94 -2.13 6.79
N VAL A 61 8.93 -1.91 5.97
CA VAL A 61 9.06 -1.56 4.55
C VAL A 61 9.18 -0.04 4.45
N PRO A 62 10.22 0.49 3.78
CA PRO A 62 10.32 1.92 3.50
C PRO A 62 9.15 2.41 2.64
N VAL A 63 8.40 3.38 3.16
CA VAL A 63 7.26 4.01 2.48
C VAL A 63 7.38 5.53 2.55
N ASN A 64 6.91 6.22 1.51
CA ASN A 64 6.56 7.63 1.59
C ASN A 64 5.12 7.72 2.09
N VAL A 65 4.88 8.52 3.13
CA VAL A 65 3.54 8.75 3.69
C VAL A 65 3.05 10.11 3.22
N GLU A 66 1.86 10.15 2.64
CA GLU A 66 1.20 11.35 2.17
C GLU A 66 -0.15 11.51 2.86
N LEU A 67 -0.47 12.74 3.28
CA LEU A 67 -1.79 13.12 3.76
C LEU A 67 -2.48 13.96 2.68
N GLY A 68 -3.63 13.50 2.20
CA GLY A 68 -4.40 14.11 1.13
C GLY A 68 -5.87 14.30 1.48
N GLY A 69 -6.70 14.55 0.46
CA GLY A 69 -8.12 14.88 0.66
C GLY A 69 -8.29 16.24 1.33
N GLU A 70 -9.13 16.30 2.36
CA GLU A 70 -9.22 17.44 3.28
C GLU A 70 -8.39 17.21 4.56
N GLY A 71 -7.43 16.28 4.51
CA GLY A 71 -6.62 15.83 5.65
C GLY A 71 -7.06 14.47 6.20
N ASP A 72 -8.00 13.81 5.56
CA ASP A 72 -8.70 12.59 5.98
C ASP A 72 -8.24 11.32 5.24
N VAL A 73 -7.27 11.45 4.33
CA VAL A 73 -6.76 10.32 3.52
C VAL A 73 -5.26 10.16 3.70
N VAL A 74 -4.84 9.05 4.29
CA VAL A 74 -3.42 8.65 4.43
C VAL A 74 -3.06 7.67 3.32
N THR A 75 -2.00 7.98 2.57
CA THR A 75 -1.47 7.09 1.52
C THR A 75 -0.04 6.68 1.86
N LEU A 76 0.21 5.37 1.96
CA LEU A 76 1.56 4.81 2.01
C LEU A 76 1.96 4.35 0.60
N ILE A 77 3.11 4.84 0.15
CA ILE A 77 3.69 4.51 -1.14
C ILE A 77 5.02 3.78 -0.88
N PRO A 78 5.07 2.45 -1.05
CA PRO A 78 6.33 1.70 -1.01
C PRO A 78 7.38 2.33 -1.94
N GLN A 79 8.60 2.53 -1.42
CA GLN A 79 9.69 3.15 -2.19
C GLN A 79 10.24 2.23 -3.28
N ASP A 80 10.18 0.92 -3.03
CA ASP A 80 10.53 -0.15 -3.96
C ASP A 80 9.32 -1.07 -4.18
N PRO A 81 9.27 -1.82 -5.31
CA PRO A 81 8.28 -2.88 -5.49
C PRO A 81 8.32 -3.87 -4.33
N LEU A 82 7.15 -4.27 -3.86
CA LEU A 82 7.01 -5.30 -2.82
C LEU A 82 7.45 -6.68 -3.35
N ASP A 83 7.80 -7.58 -2.45
CA ASP A 83 8.16 -8.96 -2.76
C ASP A 83 6.93 -9.74 -3.25
N VAL A 84 7.13 -10.72 -4.13
CA VAL A 84 6.08 -11.64 -4.61
C VAL A 84 5.63 -12.59 -3.51
N LEU A 85 4.36 -13.05 -3.55
CA LEU A 85 3.77 -14.00 -2.59
C LEU A 85 4.12 -13.72 -1.12
N THR A 86 4.13 -12.44 -0.76
CA THR A 86 4.59 -11.99 0.55
C THR A 86 3.43 -11.34 1.30
N ASP A 87 3.29 -11.74 2.56
CA ASP A 87 2.34 -11.14 3.48
C ASP A 87 2.91 -9.84 4.05
N TYR A 88 2.15 -8.77 3.89
CA TYR A 88 2.41 -7.46 4.46
C TYR A 88 1.32 -7.07 5.43
N ARG A 89 1.71 -6.30 6.44
CA ARG A 89 0.82 -5.77 7.47
C ARG A 89 0.93 -4.24 7.52
N VAL A 90 -0.21 -3.59 7.37
CA VAL A 90 -0.39 -2.16 7.60
C VAL A 90 -0.68 -1.98 9.08
N GLU A 91 0.03 -1.05 9.73
CA GLU A 91 -0.13 -0.71 11.13
C GLU A 91 -0.35 0.79 11.26
N LEU A 92 -1.52 1.18 11.79
CA LEU A 92 -1.87 2.56 12.11
C LEU A 92 -2.05 2.66 13.63
N ASP A 93 -1.13 3.34 14.30
CA ASP A 93 -1.09 3.40 15.76
C ASP A 93 -2.09 4.41 16.34
N ALA A 94 -2.48 4.22 17.60
CA ALA A 94 -3.35 5.15 18.34
C ALA A 94 -2.74 6.55 18.50
N GLY A 95 -1.44 6.73 18.22
CA GLY A 95 -0.80 8.05 18.13
C GLY A 95 -1.31 8.95 16.99
N LEU A 96 -2.08 8.43 16.02
CA LEU A 96 -2.79 9.26 15.04
C LEU A 96 -3.94 10.00 15.72
N THR A 97 -3.97 11.32 15.59
CA THR A 97 -5.02 12.16 16.19
C THR A 97 -5.71 13.04 15.15
N ASP A 98 -6.90 13.54 15.48
CA ASP A 98 -7.55 14.65 14.79
C ASP A 98 -6.91 16.01 15.19
N ALA A 99 -7.45 17.10 14.65
CA ALA A 99 -7.02 18.47 14.96
C ALA A 99 -7.37 18.95 16.38
N ALA A 100 -8.29 18.27 17.07
CA ALA A 100 -8.66 18.54 18.46
C ALA A 100 -7.79 17.77 19.48
N GLY A 101 -6.99 16.82 19.01
CA GLY A 101 -6.12 15.96 19.80
C GLY A 101 -6.78 14.65 20.25
N ASN A 102 -7.92 14.26 19.67
CA ASN A 102 -8.53 12.96 19.92
C ASN A 102 -7.79 11.87 19.14
N PRO A 103 -7.25 10.83 19.80
CA PRO A 103 -6.56 9.73 19.14
C PRO A 103 -7.55 8.75 18.49
N LEU A 104 -7.05 7.89 17.59
CA LEU A 104 -7.79 6.68 17.22
C LEU A 104 -8.20 5.90 18.48
N GLN A 105 -9.42 5.38 18.47
CA GLN A 105 -9.96 4.64 19.62
C GLN A 105 -9.14 3.36 19.91
N GLU A 106 -8.73 2.66 18.85
CA GLU A 106 -7.86 1.49 18.90
C GLU A 106 -6.86 1.55 17.72
N PRO A 107 -5.64 1.00 17.87
CA PRO A 107 -4.74 0.81 16.73
C PRO A 107 -5.40 -0.06 15.65
N ILE A 108 -5.16 0.28 14.39
CA ILE A 108 -5.67 -0.46 13.24
C ILE A 108 -4.55 -1.33 12.69
N THR A 109 -4.88 -2.58 12.41
CA THR A 109 -3.99 -3.53 11.74
C THR A 109 -4.74 -4.22 10.63
N ALA A 110 -4.13 -4.30 9.45
CA ALA A 110 -4.67 -5.01 8.31
C ALA A 110 -3.57 -5.70 7.53
N THR A 111 -3.87 -6.86 6.97
CA THR A 111 -2.93 -7.70 6.24
C THR A 111 -3.33 -7.83 4.78
N PHE A 112 -2.35 -8.00 3.90
CA PHE A 112 -2.59 -8.40 2.51
C PHE A 112 -1.42 -9.21 1.98
N THR A 113 -1.71 -10.05 0.98
CA THR A 113 -0.73 -10.89 0.29
C THR A 113 -0.54 -10.39 -1.14
N THR A 114 0.71 -10.19 -1.54
CA THR A 114 1.06 -9.79 -2.91
C THR A 114 0.89 -10.93 -3.92
N SER A 115 0.80 -10.56 -5.20
CA SER A 115 0.72 -11.52 -6.31
C SER A 115 2.00 -12.35 -6.48
N ASP A 116 1.85 -13.48 -7.17
CA ASP A 116 2.92 -14.43 -7.54
C ASP A 116 3.73 -14.02 -8.78
N PHE A 117 3.24 -13.02 -9.52
CA PHE A 117 3.94 -12.45 -10.66
C PHE A 117 3.99 -10.92 -10.62
N SER A 118 5.03 -10.37 -11.25
CA SER A 118 5.16 -8.96 -11.58
C SER A 118 5.39 -8.79 -13.07
N ILE A 119 4.71 -7.83 -13.70
CA ILE A 119 5.07 -7.33 -15.02
C ILE A 119 5.78 -6.00 -14.79
N LEU A 120 7.11 -6.00 -14.79
CA LEU A 120 7.88 -4.77 -14.83
C LEU A 120 7.79 -4.21 -16.25
N THR A 121 6.87 -3.28 -16.50
CA THR A 121 6.91 -2.49 -17.73
C THR A 121 8.20 -1.66 -17.73
N PRO A 122 9.01 -1.71 -18.79
CA PRO A 122 10.21 -0.90 -18.85
C PRO A 122 9.85 0.60 -18.79
N PRO A 123 10.72 1.45 -18.21
CA PRO A 123 10.38 2.84 -17.92
C PRO A 123 9.90 3.56 -19.19
N GLU A 124 8.88 4.42 -19.04
CA GLU A 124 8.27 5.16 -20.14
C GLU A 124 9.35 5.81 -21.02
N GLY A 125 9.28 5.58 -22.34
CA GLY A 125 10.24 6.12 -23.30
C GLY A 125 11.46 5.25 -23.58
N THR A 126 11.60 4.09 -22.94
CA THR A 126 12.57 3.07 -23.40
C THR A 126 11.98 2.35 -24.63
N PRO A 127 12.58 2.50 -25.83
CA PRO A 127 12.14 1.71 -26.96
C PRO A 127 12.42 0.23 -26.66
N PHE A 128 11.43 -0.64 -26.86
CA PHE A 128 11.68 -2.07 -26.94
C PHE A 128 12.59 -2.31 -28.14
N VAL A 129 13.88 -2.50 -27.89
CA VAL A 129 14.82 -2.96 -28.92
C VAL A 129 14.67 -4.47 -29.00
N GLU A 130 14.51 -5.00 -30.20
CA GLU A 130 14.55 -6.44 -30.44
C GLU A 130 15.80 -7.05 -29.76
N GLY A 131 15.60 -8.06 -28.91
CA GLY A 131 16.67 -8.66 -28.09
C GLY A 131 16.86 -8.06 -26.69
N THR A 132 16.05 -7.08 -26.27
CA THR A 132 16.03 -6.61 -24.87
C THR A 132 15.43 -7.70 -23.98
N ALA A 133 16.18 -8.14 -22.97
CA ALA A 133 15.68 -9.10 -22.00
C ALA A 133 14.65 -8.44 -21.08
N LEU A 134 13.43 -8.97 -21.06
CA LEU A 134 12.48 -8.71 -19.99
C LEU A 134 12.78 -9.69 -18.85
N GLN A 135 13.00 -9.17 -17.64
CA GLN A 135 13.04 -10.02 -16.46
C GLN A 135 11.61 -10.22 -15.95
N LEU A 136 11.16 -11.47 -16.02
CA LEU A 136 9.98 -11.95 -15.31
C LEU A 136 10.47 -12.66 -14.06
N THR A 137 10.04 -12.20 -12.89
CA THR A 137 10.29 -12.88 -11.63
C THR A 137 8.98 -13.48 -11.15
N VAL A 138 8.96 -14.79 -10.97
CA VAL A 138 7.86 -15.55 -10.39
C VAL A 138 8.40 -16.20 -9.11
N GLY A 139 7.68 -16.08 -8.00
CA GLY A 139 8.05 -16.69 -6.72
C GLY A 139 6.96 -17.64 -6.25
N GLY A 140 7.34 -18.74 -5.61
CA GLY A 140 6.43 -19.74 -5.02
C GLY A 140 7.11 -21.07 -4.72
N ASP A 141 6.62 -21.81 -3.72
CA ASP A 141 7.12 -23.15 -3.35
C ASP A 141 6.69 -24.24 -4.34
N ASP A 142 5.63 -23.98 -5.12
CA ASP A 142 5.08 -24.90 -6.13
C ASP A 142 5.02 -24.21 -7.50
N LEU A 143 6.17 -23.70 -7.96
CA LEU A 143 6.32 -23.39 -9.37
C LEU A 143 6.39 -24.73 -10.10
N GLY A 144 5.23 -25.27 -10.47
CA GLY A 144 5.15 -26.23 -11.58
C GLY A 144 5.95 -25.70 -12.79
N PRO A 145 6.27 -26.54 -13.78
CA PRO A 145 7.00 -26.07 -14.95
C PRO A 145 6.27 -24.84 -15.51
N VAL A 146 6.97 -23.69 -15.58
CA VAL A 146 6.45 -22.48 -16.24
C VAL A 146 6.29 -22.85 -17.70
N GLU A 147 5.10 -23.29 -18.07
CA GLU A 147 4.93 -24.09 -19.28
C GLU A 147 4.86 -23.20 -20.53
N VAL A 148 4.44 -21.94 -20.40
CA VAL A 148 4.39 -20.98 -21.52
C VAL A 148 4.46 -19.52 -21.03
N VAL A 149 5.36 -18.71 -21.57
CA VAL A 149 5.32 -17.24 -21.46
C VAL A 149 4.78 -16.70 -22.78
N ARG A 150 3.56 -16.18 -22.79
CA ARG A 150 3.01 -15.53 -23.99
C ARG A 150 3.41 -14.07 -24.04
N TYR A 151 4.09 -13.69 -25.12
CA TYR A 151 4.37 -12.28 -25.41
C TYR A 151 3.22 -11.72 -26.24
N MET A 152 2.56 -10.66 -25.75
CA MET A 152 1.49 -9.96 -26.47
C MET A 152 1.85 -8.49 -26.69
N VAL A 153 1.55 -7.97 -27.88
CA VAL A 153 1.56 -6.52 -28.20
C VAL A 153 0.24 -6.20 -28.86
N ASP A 154 -0.52 -5.23 -28.33
CA ASP A 154 -1.85 -4.85 -28.82
C ASP A 154 -2.78 -6.08 -29.01
N ASP A 155 -2.84 -6.96 -28.00
CA ASP A 155 -3.59 -8.23 -28.01
C ASP A 155 -3.14 -9.27 -29.07
N VAL A 156 -2.02 -9.05 -29.76
CA VAL A 156 -1.44 -9.99 -30.72
C VAL A 156 -0.38 -10.84 -30.05
N VAL A 157 -0.56 -12.17 -30.05
CA VAL A 157 0.45 -13.13 -29.59
C VAL A 157 1.63 -13.14 -30.55
N LEU A 158 2.78 -12.67 -30.07
CA LEU A 158 4.04 -12.65 -30.81
C LEU A 158 4.85 -13.95 -30.65
N GLY A 159 4.59 -14.72 -29.59
CA GLY A 159 5.28 -15.99 -29.31
C GLY A 159 4.78 -16.69 -28.05
N THR A 160 5.29 -17.90 -27.82
CA THR A 160 5.06 -18.77 -26.67
C THR A 160 6.39 -19.25 -26.10
#